data_AF-A0AAN7V716-F1
#
_entry.id   AF-A0AAN7V716-F1
#
_cell.length_a   1.000
_cell.length_b   1.000
_cell.length_c   1.000
_cell.angle_alpha   90.00
_cell.angle_beta   90.00
_cell.angle_gamma   90.00
#
_symmetry.space_group_name_H-M   'P 1'
#
loop_
_entity.id
_entity.type
_entity.pdbx_description
1 polymer ?
#
loop_
_entity_poly.entity_id
_entity_poly.type
_entity_poly.pdbx_seq_one_letter_code
_entity_poly.pdbx_strand_id
1 'polypeptide(L)'
;MEVEKDKKLSFLDILVYKKINGTLGHTVYRKSTHTNRYLNSKSHHHPAQLQSVVKTLITRSKRLTDEDNMHQETVNIRTALLQNEFSKTNISRAEKPTQRKDDDTSIPIAKSCLPYVRGMTDRIGESFEDITSKPSSQPTKS
;
A
#
# COMPACT_ATOMS: atom_id res chain seq x y z
N MET A 1 20.19 -19.37 -1.29
CA MET A 1 20.94 -18.46 -0.42
C MET A 1 21.05 -17.13 -1.12
N GLU A 2 20.92 -16.00 -0.40
CA GLU A 2 21.18 -14.68 -0.98
C GLU A 2 22.68 -14.49 -1.17
N VAL A 3 23.08 -13.84 -2.25
CA VAL A 3 24.48 -13.72 -2.66
C VAL A 3 24.80 -12.25 -2.88
N GLU A 4 25.84 -11.78 -2.20
CA GLU A 4 26.37 -10.43 -2.40
C GLU A 4 27.01 -10.32 -3.80
N LYS A 5 26.64 -9.28 -4.54
CA LYS A 5 27.22 -8.95 -5.84
C LYS A 5 27.50 -7.45 -5.88
N ASP A 6 28.67 -7.07 -6.39
CA ASP A 6 29.07 -5.66 -6.52
C ASP A 6 28.97 -4.84 -5.22
N LYS A 7 29.29 -5.47 -4.07
CA LYS A 7 29.14 -4.88 -2.72
C LYS A 7 27.70 -4.52 -2.35
N LYS A 8 26.73 -5.20 -2.97
CA LYS A 8 25.30 -5.05 -2.71
C LYS A 8 24.68 -6.42 -2.43
N LEU A 9 23.78 -6.44 -1.46
CA LEU A 9 23.01 -7.61 -1.09
C LEU A 9 21.53 -7.27 -1.14
N SER A 10 20.78 -7.95 -2.01
CA SER A 10 19.33 -7.84 -2.05
C SER A 10 18.72 -8.86 -1.08
N PHE A 11 18.02 -8.38 -0.05
CA PHE A 11 17.24 -9.19 0.89
C PHE A 11 15.78 -8.73 0.85
N LEU A 12 14.87 -9.67 0.55
CA LEU A 12 13.43 -9.38 0.40
C LEU A 12 13.17 -8.23 -0.61
N ASP A 13 12.66 -7.09 -0.13
CA ASP A 13 12.34 -5.90 -0.92
C ASP A 13 13.40 -4.78 -0.77
N ILE A 14 14.54 -5.08 -0.15
CA ILE A 14 15.57 -4.10 0.21
C ILE A 14 16.89 -4.46 -0.48
N LEU A 15 17.59 -3.45 -0.96
CA LEU A 15 18.95 -3.52 -1.47
C LEU A 15 19.87 -2.83 -0.47
N VAL A 16 20.70 -3.61 0.21
CA VAL A 16 21.68 -3.12 1.17
C VAL A 16 23.04 -2.99 0.48
N TYR A 17 23.77 -1.92 0.77
CA TYR A 17 25.09 -1.67 0.19
C TYR A 17 26.01 -0.93 1.17
N LYS A 18 27.32 -0.99 0.95
CA LYS A 18 28.30 -0.24 1.76
C LYS A 18 28.54 1.15 1.18
N LYS A 19 28.36 2.21 1.99
CA LYS A 19 28.66 3.60 1.65
C LYS A 19 30.17 3.87 1.72
N ILE A 20 30.61 4.99 1.12
CA ILE A 20 32.03 5.39 1.05
C ILE A 20 32.62 5.61 2.45
N ASN A 21 31.83 6.18 3.36
CA ASN A 21 32.20 6.41 4.77
C ASN A 21 32.22 5.12 5.62
N GLY A 22 31.98 3.95 5.03
CA GLY A 22 32.00 2.66 5.71
C GLY A 22 30.69 2.24 6.36
N THR A 23 29.66 3.09 6.40
CA THR A 23 28.33 2.73 6.93
C THR A 23 27.50 1.95 5.91
N LEU A 24 26.39 1.35 6.35
CA LEU A 24 25.45 0.70 5.44
C LEU A 24 24.42 1.71 4.90
N GLY A 25 24.11 1.57 3.62
CA GLY A 25 22.99 2.22 2.94
C GLY A 25 21.93 1.19 2.55
N HIS A 26 20.67 1.60 2.42
CA HIS A 26 19.60 0.72 2.01
C HIS A 26 18.53 1.41 1.15
N THR A 27 18.11 0.76 0.08
CA THR A 27 17.05 1.28 -0.80
C THR A 27 16.10 0.17 -1.20
N VAL A 28 14.99 0.51 -1.85
CA VAL A 28 14.05 -0.50 -2.35
C VAL A 28 14.68 -1.28 -3.50
N TYR A 29 14.75 -2.60 -3.35
CA TYR A 29 15.19 -3.49 -4.42
C TYR A 29 14.05 -3.72 -5.42
N ARG A 30 14.31 -3.44 -6.70
CA ARG A 30 13.38 -3.74 -7.80
C ARG A 30 13.97 -4.84 -8.67
N LYS A 31 13.25 -5.95 -8.78
CA LYS A 31 13.57 -7.03 -9.72
C LYS A 31 13.43 -6.52 -11.16
N SER A 32 14.13 -7.15 -12.10
CA SER A 32 14.00 -6.84 -13.53
C SER A 32 12.57 -6.99 -14.06
N THR A 33 11.75 -7.80 -13.40
CA THR A 33 10.34 -8.03 -13.73
C THR A 33 9.38 -7.05 -13.04
N HIS A 34 9.88 -6.08 -12.26
CA HIS A 34 9.02 -5.14 -11.54
C HIS A 34 8.42 -4.09 -12.50
N THR A 35 7.12 -4.18 -12.76
CA THR A 35 6.43 -3.35 -13.76
C THR A 35 5.77 -2.10 -13.20
N ASN A 36 5.85 -1.86 -11.89
CA ASN A 36 5.07 -0.81 -11.20
C ASN A 36 3.55 -0.92 -11.42
N ARG A 37 3.02 -2.09 -11.81
CA ARG A 37 1.59 -2.35 -11.87
C ARG A 37 1.08 -2.76 -10.49
N TYR A 38 0.22 -1.91 -9.94
CA TYR A 38 -0.48 -2.13 -8.67
C TYR A 38 -1.99 -2.22 -8.94
N LEU A 39 -2.80 -2.20 -7.87
CA LEU A 39 -4.24 -2.11 -8.02
C LEU A 39 -4.61 -0.79 -8.73
N ASN A 40 -5.29 -0.88 -9.87
CA ASN A 40 -5.73 0.29 -10.63
C ASN A 40 -6.88 1.00 -9.90
N SER A 41 -6.92 2.33 -9.87
CA SER A 41 -7.98 3.09 -9.18
C SER A 41 -9.39 2.85 -9.73
N LYS A 42 -9.51 2.45 -11.00
CA LYS A 42 -10.77 2.12 -11.68
C LYS A 42 -11.17 0.66 -11.52
N SER A 43 -10.33 -0.17 -10.91
CA SER A 43 -10.74 -1.51 -10.51
C SER A 43 -11.93 -1.36 -9.56
N HIS A 44 -13.00 -2.14 -9.75
CA HIS A 44 -14.22 -2.06 -8.96
C HIS A 44 -13.96 -2.66 -7.57
N HIS A 45 -13.15 -1.99 -6.78
CA HIS A 45 -12.81 -2.35 -5.41
C HIS A 45 -13.38 -1.33 -4.44
N HIS A 46 -13.66 -1.80 -3.22
CA HIS A 46 -14.11 -0.94 -2.15
C HIS A 46 -13.10 0.19 -1.90
N PRO A 47 -13.55 1.45 -1.69
CA PRO A 47 -12.65 2.60 -1.53
C PRO A 47 -11.57 2.41 -0.46
N ALA A 48 -11.90 1.73 0.66
CA ALA A 48 -10.94 1.43 1.72
C ALA A 48 -9.74 0.58 1.22
N GLN A 49 -9.97 -0.38 0.32
CA GLN A 49 -8.90 -1.20 -0.25
C GLN A 49 -7.98 -0.34 -1.14
N LEU A 50 -8.55 0.48 -2.01
CA LEU A 50 -7.82 1.41 -2.87
C LEU A 50 -6.95 2.37 -2.05
N GLN A 51 -7.50 2.95 -0.97
CA GLN A 51 -6.75 3.83 -0.07
C GLN A 51 -5.64 3.10 0.68
N SER A 52 -5.88 1.85 1.10
CA SER A 52 -4.88 1.01 1.76
C SER A 52 -3.67 0.75 0.87
N VAL A 53 -3.88 0.50 -0.43
CA VAL A 53 -2.79 0.32 -1.41
C VAL A 53 -1.91 1.58 -1.47
N VAL A 54 -2.52 2.75 -1.67
CA VAL A 54 -1.79 4.03 -1.74
C VAL A 54 -1.00 4.27 -0.46
N LYS A 55 -1.65 4.12 0.70
CA LYS A 55 -1.03 4.32 2.01
C LYS A 55 0.14 3.37 2.25
N THR A 56 -0.03 2.10 1.87
CA THR A 56 1.00 1.08 2.04
C THR A 56 2.23 1.38 1.21
N LEU A 57 2.06 1.74 -0.06
CA LEU A 57 3.19 2.07 -0.94
C LEU A 57 3.97 3.29 -0.46
N ILE A 58 3.28 4.36 -0.05
CA ILE A 58 3.92 5.57 0.49
C ILE A 58 4.58 5.31 1.85
N THR A 59 3.97 4.48 2.69
CA THR A 59 4.57 4.13 3.99
C THR A 59 5.84 3.30 3.78
N ARG A 60 5.81 2.34 2.84
CA ARG A 60 6.97 1.53 2.50
C ARG A 60 8.09 2.35 1.86
N SER A 61 7.76 3.31 0.99
CA SER A 61 8.76 4.21 0.38
C SER A 61 9.58 4.96 1.41
N LYS A 62 8.98 5.30 2.56
CA LYS A 62 9.67 6.00 3.66
C LYS A 62 10.38 5.05 4.62
N ARG A 63 9.83 3.84 4.83
CA ARG A 63 10.36 2.89 5.82
C ARG A 63 11.47 1.99 5.31
N LEU A 64 11.52 1.75 4.00
CA LEU A 64 12.47 0.80 3.37
C LEU A 64 13.68 1.48 2.72
N THR A 65 13.81 2.79 2.90
CA THR A 65 14.93 3.57 2.35
C THR A 65 15.52 4.44 3.45
N ASP A 66 16.84 4.61 3.44
CA ASP A 66 17.45 5.68 4.24
C ASP A 66 17.25 7.06 3.60
N GLU A 67 17.53 8.09 4.39
CA GLU A 67 17.30 9.52 4.08
C GLU A 67 17.84 9.93 2.70
N ASP A 68 19.03 9.43 2.32
CA ASP A 68 19.67 9.73 1.04
C ASP A 68 18.83 9.25 -0.17
N ASN A 69 18.09 8.16 0.00
CA ASN A 69 17.30 7.50 -1.06
C ASN A 69 15.80 7.79 -0.97
N MET A 70 15.32 8.28 0.19
CA MET A 70 13.91 8.47 0.49
C MET A 70 13.21 9.39 -0.52
N HIS A 71 13.87 10.49 -0.91
CA HIS A 71 13.28 11.44 -1.85
C HIS A 71 13.04 10.79 -3.22
N GLN A 72 14.07 10.14 -3.78
CA GLN A 72 13.98 9.47 -5.07
C GLN A 72 12.92 8.37 -5.04
N GLU A 73 12.85 7.60 -3.96
CA GLU A 73 11.88 6.53 -3.83
C GLU A 73 10.44 7.04 -3.72
N THR A 74 10.24 8.15 -3.00
CA THR A 74 8.93 8.81 -2.92
C THR A 74 8.48 9.28 -4.31
N VAL A 75 9.37 9.85 -5.11
CA VAL A 75 9.08 10.25 -6.50
C VAL A 75 8.75 9.03 -7.38
N ASN A 76 9.49 7.92 -7.23
CA ASN A 76 9.22 6.68 -7.96
C ASN A 76 7.82 6.14 -7.65
N ILE A 77 7.45 6.05 -6.36
CA ILE A 77 6.13 5.57 -5.93
C ILE A 77 5.02 6.51 -6.37
N ARG A 78 5.23 7.83 -6.27
CA ARG A 78 4.27 8.82 -6.76
C ARG A 78 4.00 8.64 -8.27
N THR A 79 5.06 8.44 -9.04
CA THR A 79 4.96 8.19 -10.49
C THR A 79 4.20 6.89 -10.78
N ALA A 80 4.53 5.81 -10.07
CA ALA A 80 3.84 4.53 -10.21
C ALA A 80 2.35 4.65 -9.85
N LEU A 81 1.99 5.35 -8.77
CA LEU A 81 0.59 5.56 -8.39
C LEU A 81 -0.19 6.34 -9.47
N LEU A 82 0.43 7.34 -10.09
CA LEU A 82 -0.20 8.06 -11.21
C LEU A 82 -0.41 7.15 -12.43
N GLN A 83 0.54 6.26 -12.72
CA GLN A 83 0.41 5.24 -13.79
C GLN A 83 -0.67 4.19 -13.50
N ASN A 84 -1.07 4.02 -12.24
CA ASN A 84 -2.19 3.19 -11.81
C ASN A 84 -3.49 4.01 -11.63
N GLU A 85 -3.54 5.19 -12.23
CA GLU A 85 -4.72 6.07 -12.33
C GLU A 85 -5.21 6.63 -10.99
N PHE A 86 -4.38 6.63 -9.95
CA PHE A 86 -4.72 7.31 -8.70
C PHE A 86 -4.64 8.84 -8.89
N SER A 87 -5.64 9.56 -8.40
CA SER A 87 -5.67 11.03 -8.43
C SER A 87 -4.56 11.62 -7.54
N LYS A 88 -4.00 12.76 -7.96
CA LYS A 88 -3.00 13.52 -7.18
C LYS A 88 -3.49 13.86 -5.77
N THR A 89 -4.77 14.15 -5.59
CA THR A 89 -5.38 14.46 -4.29
C THR A 89 -5.32 13.29 -3.31
N ASN A 90 -5.67 12.08 -3.76
CA ASN A 90 -5.55 10.86 -2.96
C ASN A 90 -4.10 10.60 -2.52
N ILE A 91 -3.14 10.77 -3.44
CA ILE A 91 -1.72 10.59 -3.15
C ILE A 91 -1.27 11.61 -2.10
N SER A 92 -1.51 12.90 -2.34
CA SER A 92 -1.13 13.97 -1.39
C SER A 92 -1.80 13.82 -0.03
N ARG A 93 -3.02 13.26 0.04
CA ARG A 93 -3.69 12.96 1.31
C ARG A 93 -2.99 11.84 2.07
N ALA A 94 -2.57 10.79 1.36
CA ALA A 94 -1.89 9.64 1.96
C ALA A 94 -0.42 9.94 2.36
N GLU A 95 0.20 10.96 1.76
CA GLU A 95 1.54 11.43 2.18
C GLU A 95 1.54 12.08 3.57
N LYS A 96 0.39 12.60 4.01
CA LYS A 96 0.23 13.25 5.32
C LYS A 96 0.26 12.23 6.45
N PRO A 97 0.89 12.54 7.61
CA PRO A 97 0.83 11.72 8.79
C PRO A 97 -0.62 11.48 9.20
N THR A 98 -1.05 10.22 9.30
CA THR A 98 -2.36 9.87 9.84
C THR A 98 -2.18 9.52 11.31
N GLN A 99 -2.90 10.21 12.20
CA GLN A 99 -2.99 9.79 13.60
C GLN A 99 -3.72 8.46 13.67
N ARG A 100 -3.12 7.47 14.35
CA ARG A 100 -3.81 6.22 14.67
C ARG A 100 -4.81 6.53 15.77
N LYS A 101 -6.09 6.25 15.53
CA LYS A 101 -7.05 6.07 16.61
C LYS A 101 -6.97 4.59 16.98
N ASP A 102 -6.52 4.29 18.18
CA ASP A 102 -6.61 2.95 18.74
C ASP A 102 -8.06 2.73 19.18
N ASP A 103 -8.91 2.27 18.26
CA ASP A 103 -10.24 1.76 18.61
C ASP A 103 -10.09 0.30 19.05
N ASP A 104 -9.61 0.10 20.28
CA ASP A 104 -9.43 -1.23 20.91
C ASP A 104 -10.70 -1.68 21.65
N THR A 105 -11.85 -1.63 20.97
CA THR A 105 -13.09 -2.18 21.53
C THR A 105 -13.99 -2.70 20.42
N SER A 106 -13.72 -3.91 19.94
CA SER A 106 -14.66 -4.62 19.05
C SER A 106 -15.07 -5.95 19.65
N ILE A 107 -16.34 -6.05 20.03
CA ILE A 107 -17.03 -7.30 20.38
C ILE A 107 -17.02 -8.20 19.13
N PRO A 108 -16.78 -9.53 19.25
CA PRO A 108 -16.81 -10.43 18.10
C PRO A 108 -18.24 -10.57 17.55
N ILE A 109 -18.54 -9.76 16.53
CA ILE A 109 -19.76 -9.84 15.74
C ILE A 109 -19.52 -10.82 14.58
N ALA A 110 -20.49 -11.68 14.28
CA ALA A 110 -20.45 -12.55 13.11
C ALA A 110 -20.37 -11.71 11.82
N LYS A 111 -19.29 -11.86 11.05
CA LYS A 111 -19.04 -11.10 9.81
C LYS A 111 -19.40 -11.95 8.60
N SER A 112 -20.38 -11.52 7.80
CA SER A 112 -20.61 -12.06 6.46
C SER A 112 -19.72 -11.33 5.45
N CYS A 113 -19.07 -12.08 4.56
CA CYS A 113 -18.21 -11.54 3.51
C CYS A 113 -18.93 -11.60 2.15
N LEU A 114 -18.99 -10.48 1.44
CA LEU A 114 -19.59 -10.39 0.11
C LEU A 114 -18.56 -9.87 -0.91
N PRO A 115 -18.57 -10.33 -2.16
CA PRO A 115 -17.74 -9.75 -3.21
C PRO A 115 -18.18 -8.32 -3.48
N TYR A 116 -17.24 -7.37 -3.57
CA TYR A 116 -17.60 -5.97 -3.81
C TYR A 116 -18.22 -5.79 -5.20
N VAL A 117 -19.43 -5.25 -5.24
CA VAL A 117 -20.13 -4.85 -6.45
C VAL A 117 -20.62 -3.43 -6.24
N ARG A 118 -19.96 -2.48 -6.92
CA ARG A 118 -20.27 -1.05 -6.81
C ARG A 118 -21.77 -0.80 -6.95
N GLY A 119 -22.34 -0.01 -6.04
CA GLY A 119 -23.75 0.32 -5.96
C GLY A 119 -24.61 -0.73 -5.28
N MET A 120 -24.31 -2.03 -5.43
CA MET A 120 -25.06 -3.11 -4.77
C MET A 120 -24.56 -3.34 -3.34
N THR A 121 -23.27 -3.63 -3.20
CA THR A 121 -22.66 -3.87 -1.88
C THR A 121 -22.59 -2.60 -1.05
N ASP A 122 -22.57 -1.43 -1.69
CA ASP A 122 -22.58 -0.15 -0.99
C ASP A 122 -23.91 0.04 -0.24
N ARG A 123 -25.04 -0.16 -0.94
CA ARG A 123 -26.39 -0.11 -0.35
C ARG A 123 -26.62 -1.17 0.71
N ILE A 124 -26.13 -2.39 0.46
CA ILE A 124 -26.15 -3.47 1.44
C ILE A 124 -25.37 -3.04 2.68
N GLY A 125 -24.13 -2.53 2.51
CA GLY A 125 -23.32 -1.99 3.58
C GLY A 125 -24.06 -0.96 4.43
N GLU A 126 -24.62 0.07 3.79
CA GLU A 126 -25.41 1.12 4.44
C GLU A 126 -26.60 0.54 5.21
N SER A 127 -27.38 -0.37 4.60
CA SER A 127 -28.57 -0.97 5.22
C SER A 127 -28.23 -1.85 6.44
N PHE A 128 -27.03 -2.42 6.47
CA PHE A 128 -26.57 -3.28 7.57
C PHE A 128 -25.76 -2.53 8.63
N GLU A 129 -25.31 -1.27 8.39
CA GLU A 129 -24.74 -0.42 9.43
C GLU A 129 -25.78 -0.11 10.53
N ASP A 130 -27.06 -0.02 10.17
CA ASP A 130 -28.18 0.20 11.10
C ASP A 130 -28.54 -1.03 11.96
N ILE A 131 -28.03 -2.23 11.60
CA ILE A 131 -28.37 -3.50 12.26
C ILE A 131 -27.11 -4.20 12.79
N THR A 132 -26.20 -3.49 13.46
CA THR A 132 -25.05 -4.08 14.21
C THR A 132 -24.14 -5.09 13.49
N SER A 133 -24.29 -5.37 12.19
CA SER A 133 -23.55 -6.40 11.45
C SER A 133 -22.87 -5.77 10.24
N LYS A 134 -21.63 -5.30 10.37
CA LYS A 134 -20.89 -4.71 9.25
C LYS A 134 -20.48 -5.79 8.23
N PRO A 135 -20.96 -5.74 6.97
CA PRO A 135 -20.49 -6.64 5.93
C PRO A 135 -19.06 -6.26 5.51
N SER A 136 -18.21 -7.27 5.33
CA SER A 136 -16.83 -7.09 4.85
C SER A 136 -16.77 -7.38 3.35
N SER A 137 -16.15 -6.49 2.59
CA SER A 137 -16.02 -6.63 1.13
C SER A 137 -14.78 -7.44 0.76
N GLN A 138 -14.96 -8.52 0.00
CA GLN A 138 -13.87 -9.29 -0.58
C GLN A 138 -13.51 -8.80 -2.00
N PRO A 139 -12.22 -8.82 -2.36
CA PRO A 139 -11.79 -8.49 -3.70
C PRO A 139 -12.31 -9.52 -4.70
N THR A 140 -12.83 -9.05 -5.83
CA THR A 140 -13.22 -9.89 -6.97
C THR A 140 -11.96 -10.46 -7.65
N LYS A 141 -11.93 -11.77 -7.94
CA LYS A 141 -10.88 -12.37 -8.74
C LYS A 141 -11.07 -11.94 -10.20
N SER A 142 -10.06 -11.30 -10.79
CA SER A 142 -9.94 -11.07 -12.25
C SER A 142 -9.47 -12.32 -12.97
#